data_AF-A0A662I217-F1
#
_entry.id   AF-A0A662I217-F1
#
_cell.length_a   1.000
_cell.length_b   1.000
_cell.length_c   1.000
_cell.angle_alpha   90.00
_cell.angle_beta   90.00
_cell.angle_gamma   90.00
#
_symmetry.space_group_name_H-M   'P 1'
#
loop_
_entity.id
_entity.type
_entity.pdbx_description
1 polymer ?
#
loop_
_entity_poly.entity_id
_entity_poly.type
_entity_poly.pdbx_seq_one_letter_code
_entity_poly.pdbx_strand_id
1 'polypeptide(L)'
;MKLVGFVDESGRPVYCCRFTVVCLWCIVEEGTSYYSVGRQIASNIAKLSRLTKARELKYSYLKKRKMEQKALEEISKFFNISHVSEHILSRVESIETRVKFCKKLLSNVLSQAPKVDRAVIIFDESPVPINVLRKRLIAIIRGHGVHEVEIKAKSSIKVKGLQLVDIVAGYIRERGKLL
;
A
#
# COMPACT_ATOMS: atom_id res chain seq x y z
N MET A 1 4.99 -13.28 -15.52
CA MET A 1 5.44 -12.55 -14.31
C MET A 1 4.45 -11.42 -14.12
N LYS A 2 3.97 -11.21 -12.90
CA LYS A 2 2.94 -10.21 -12.63
C LYS A 2 3.37 -9.24 -11.53
N LEU A 3 2.86 -8.03 -11.62
CA LEU A 3 2.97 -7.06 -10.54
C LEU A 3 1.90 -7.30 -9.49
N VAL A 4 2.29 -7.31 -8.22
CA VAL A 4 1.36 -7.29 -7.07
C VAL A 4 1.63 -6.03 -6.27
N GLY A 5 0.59 -5.21 -6.05
CA GLY A 5 0.65 -3.99 -5.27
C GLY A 5 -0.36 -4.00 -4.12
N PHE A 6 0.07 -3.60 -2.93
CA PHE A 6 -0.76 -3.39 -1.74
C PHE A 6 -0.84 -1.90 -1.46
N VAL A 7 -2.04 -1.34 -1.42
CA VAL A 7 -2.29 0.10 -1.29
C VAL A 7 -3.05 0.39 -0.01
N ASP A 8 -2.55 1.37 0.74
CA ASP A 8 -3.23 1.89 1.92
C ASP A 8 -3.07 3.41 2.04
N GLU A 9 -4.02 4.02 2.73
CA GLU A 9 -4.17 5.46 2.92
C GLU A 9 -3.99 5.79 4.41
N SER A 10 -3.18 6.82 4.70
CA SER A 10 -2.97 7.27 6.06
C SER A 10 -3.20 8.77 6.19
N GLY A 11 -3.99 9.14 7.21
CA GLY A 11 -4.52 10.49 7.40
C GLY A 11 -5.91 10.61 6.77
N ARG A 12 -6.81 11.37 7.41
CA ARG A 12 -8.12 11.70 6.83
C ARG A 12 -8.02 13.09 6.21
N PRO A 13 -8.37 13.31 4.93
CA PRO A 13 -8.23 14.61 4.26
C PRO A 13 -9.33 15.61 4.69
N VAL A 14 -9.44 15.89 5.99
CA VAL A 14 -10.56 16.65 6.59
C VAL A 14 -10.12 18.03 7.06
N TYR A 15 -8.95 18.18 7.68
CA TYR A 15 -8.41 19.45 8.15
C TYR A 15 -6.88 19.36 8.24
N CYS A 16 -6.16 20.46 7.95
CA CYS A 16 -4.69 20.64 8.06
C CYS A 16 -3.91 19.37 8.45
N CYS A 17 -3.77 18.45 7.51
CA CYS A 17 -3.13 17.16 7.77
C CYS A 17 -2.29 16.71 6.59
N ARG A 18 -1.26 15.93 6.88
CA ARG A 18 -0.53 15.20 5.84
C ARG A 18 -1.37 13.99 5.43
N PHE A 19 -1.84 13.99 4.20
CA PHE A 19 -2.52 12.84 3.59
C PHE A 19 -1.51 12.05 2.77
N THR A 20 -1.41 10.76 3.05
CA THR A 20 -0.43 9.87 2.43
C THR A 20 -1.14 8.66 1.84
N VAL A 21 -0.81 8.31 0.60
CA VAL A 21 -1.17 7.02 0.01
C VAL A 21 0.10 6.29 -0.35
N VAL A 22 0.22 5.03 0.06
CA VAL A 22 1.42 4.20 -0.14
C VAL A 22 1.06 2.96 -0.93
N CYS A 23 1.97 2.53 -1.80
CA CYS A 23 1.93 1.22 -2.43
C CYS A 23 3.20 0.44 -2.09
N LEU A 24 3.05 -0.73 -1.48
CA LEU A 24 4.10 -1.76 -1.46
C LEU A 24 3.92 -2.65 -2.67
N TRP A 25 4.94 -2.79 -3.49
CA TRP A 25 4.83 -3.59 -4.71
C TRP A 25 6.06 -4.45 -4.99
N CYS A 26 5.83 -5.56 -5.68
CA CYS A 26 6.87 -6.44 -6.17
C CYS A 26 6.40 -7.19 -7.43
N ILE A 27 7.35 -7.83 -8.12
CA ILE A 27 7.07 -8.71 -9.25
C ILE A 27 7.18 -10.15 -8.79
N VAL A 28 6.20 -10.97 -9.15
CA VAL A 28 6.13 -12.38 -8.75
C VAL A 28 5.75 -13.26 -9.94
N GLU A 29 5.94 -14.57 -9.80
CA GLU A 29 5.46 -15.55 -10.79
C GLU A 29 3.93 -15.52 -10.93
N GLU A 30 3.42 -15.87 -12.11
CA GLU A 30 1.98 -15.81 -12.42
C GLU A 30 1.11 -16.62 -11.44
N GLY A 31 1.58 -17.80 -11.04
CA GLY A 31 0.88 -18.68 -10.10
C GLY A 31 0.87 -18.18 -8.65
N THR A 32 1.67 -17.17 -8.31
CA THR A 32 1.79 -16.69 -6.92
C THR A 32 0.52 -16.00 -6.46
N SER A 33 -0.12 -16.51 -5.42
CA SER A 33 -1.30 -15.88 -4.82
C SER A 33 -0.92 -14.60 -4.07
N TYR A 34 -1.65 -13.49 -4.26
CA TYR A 34 -1.40 -12.26 -3.48
C TYR A 34 -1.61 -12.47 -1.97
N TYR A 35 -2.30 -13.55 -1.56
CA TYR A 35 -2.44 -13.90 -0.15
C TYR A 35 -1.14 -14.41 0.47
N SER A 36 -0.21 -14.98 -0.30
CA SER A 36 1.08 -15.47 0.20
C SER A 36 2.16 -14.37 0.21
N VAL A 37 2.04 -13.37 -0.66
CA VAL A 37 2.98 -12.26 -0.76
C VAL A 37 3.05 -11.48 0.57
N GLY A 38 4.26 -11.29 1.09
CA GLY A 38 4.51 -10.60 2.35
C GLY A 38 4.25 -11.42 3.63
N ARG A 39 3.76 -12.67 3.56
CA ARG A 39 3.53 -13.49 4.77
C ARG A 39 4.80 -13.70 5.60
N GLN A 40 5.90 -14.06 4.94
CA GLN A 40 7.16 -14.31 5.63
C GLN A 40 7.68 -13.03 6.31
N ILE A 41 7.60 -11.90 5.60
CA ILE A 41 8.05 -10.58 6.09
C ILE A 41 7.22 -10.18 7.31
N ALA A 42 5.89 -10.33 7.24
CA ALA A 42 5.02 -10.10 8.39
C ALA A 42 5.37 -11.03 9.57
N SER A 43 5.67 -12.31 9.33
CA SER A 43 6.11 -13.24 10.38
C SER A 43 7.42 -12.79 11.03
N ASN A 44 8.40 -12.38 10.24
CA ASN A 44 9.69 -11.87 10.71
C ASN A 44 9.50 -10.63 11.59
N ILE A 45 8.72 -9.65 11.11
CA ILE A 45 8.42 -8.43 11.88
C ILE A 45 7.68 -8.76 13.17
N ALA A 46 6.70 -9.67 13.14
CA ALA A 46 5.99 -10.12 14.34
C ALA A 46 6.92 -10.76 15.36
N LYS A 47 7.88 -11.59 14.92
CA LYS A 47 8.90 -12.18 15.80
C LYS A 47 9.82 -11.10 16.38
N LEU A 48 10.39 -10.24 15.53
CA LEU A 48 11.28 -9.15 15.92
C LEU A 48 10.65 -8.20 16.95
N SER A 49 9.35 -7.93 16.81
CA SER A 49 8.59 -7.03 17.67
C SER A 49 7.85 -7.73 18.83
N ARG A 50 8.04 -9.04 19.03
CA ARG A 50 7.33 -9.84 20.05
C ARG A 50 5.79 -9.73 19.95
N LEU A 51 5.27 -9.70 18.72
CA LEU A 51 3.84 -9.59 18.37
C LEU A 51 3.31 -10.88 17.71
N THR A 52 3.91 -12.04 17.97
CA THR A 52 3.56 -13.32 17.31
C THR A 52 2.13 -13.80 17.57
N LYS A 53 1.53 -13.40 18.69
CA LYS A 53 0.12 -13.71 19.04
C LYS A 53 -0.88 -12.69 18.49
N ALA A 54 -0.42 -11.58 17.92
CA ALA A 54 -1.30 -10.56 17.38
C ALA A 54 -1.98 -11.08 16.11
N ARG A 55 -3.30 -10.93 16.01
CA ARG A 55 -4.06 -11.25 14.79
C ARG A 55 -3.61 -10.39 13.61
N GLU A 56 -3.14 -9.18 13.91
CA GLU A 56 -2.75 -8.17 12.94
C GLU A 56 -1.57 -7.33 13.46
N LEU A 57 -0.65 -7.03 12.54
CA LEU A 57 0.40 -6.04 12.75
C LEU A 57 -0.13 -4.66 12.35
N LYS A 58 0.06 -3.68 13.23
CA LYS A 58 -0.28 -2.28 12.99
C LYS A 58 0.91 -1.39 13.28
N TYR A 59 1.00 -0.26 12.57
CA TYR A 59 2.02 0.75 12.83
C TYR A 59 2.11 1.13 14.32
N SER A 60 0.96 1.36 14.97
CA SER A 60 0.89 1.79 16.37
C SER A 60 1.49 0.78 17.35
N TYR A 61 1.44 -0.52 17.06
CA TYR A 61 2.01 -1.55 17.92
C TYR A 61 3.54 -1.57 17.84
N LEU A 62 4.08 -1.31 16.65
CA LEU A 62 5.52 -1.19 16.40
C LEU A 62 6.06 0.10 17.00
N LYS A 63 5.36 1.22 16.81
CA LYS A 63 5.71 2.53 17.41
C LYS A 63 5.83 2.44 18.93
N LYS A 64 4.86 1.83 19.60
CA LYS A 64 4.91 1.62 21.07
C LYS A 64 6.16 0.85 21.53
N ARG A 65 6.76 0.06 20.64
CA ARG A 65 7.95 -0.76 20.90
C ARG A 65 9.22 -0.17 20.29
N LYS A 66 9.15 1.00 19.63
CA LYS A 66 10.26 1.62 18.89
C LYS A 66 10.87 0.68 17.83
N MET A 67 10.02 -0.10 17.18
CA MET A 67 10.40 -1.12 16.19
C MET A 67 10.07 -0.72 14.75
N GLU A 68 9.52 0.47 14.53
CA GLU A 68 9.06 0.93 13.23
C GLU A 68 10.19 0.94 12.18
N GLN A 69 11.40 1.39 12.56
CA GLN A 69 12.54 1.47 11.65
C GLN A 69 12.98 0.07 11.17
N LYS A 70 13.15 -0.86 12.11
CA LYS A 70 13.53 -2.26 11.81
C LYS A 70 12.47 -2.96 10.96
N ALA A 71 11.19 -2.64 11.19
CA ALA A 71 10.11 -3.18 10.37
C ALA A 71 10.17 -2.65 8.93
N LEU A 72 10.45 -1.35 8.73
CA LEU A 72 10.64 -0.78 7.41
C LEU A 72 11.83 -1.38 6.66
N GLU A 73 12.95 -1.60 7.34
CA GLU A 73 14.12 -2.27 6.77
C GLU A 73 13.75 -3.67 6.28
N GLU A 74 13.01 -4.45 7.07
CA GLU A 74 12.57 -5.79 6.70
C GLU A 74 11.58 -5.78 5.52
N ILE A 75 10.68 -4.78 5.45
CA ILE A 75 9.76 -4.59 4.32
C ILE A 75 10.54 -4.26 3.04
N SER A 76 11.50 -3.34 3.13
CA SER A 76 12.24 -2.80 1.97
C SER A 76 13.19 -3.82 1.33
N LYS A 77 13.54 -4.90 2.04
CA LYS A 77 14.31 -6.02 1.47
C LYS A 77 13.55 -6.79 0.38
N PHE A 78 12.22 -6.76 0.41
CA PHE A 78 11.37 -7.55 -0.49
C PHE A 78 10.43 -6.70 -1.36
N PHE A 79 9.97 -5.57 -0.84
CA PHE A 79 9.05 -4.69 -1.55
C PHE A 79 9.76 -3.41 -2.01
N ASN A 80 9.44 -2.99 -3.22
CA ASN A 80 9.59 -1.61 -3.61
C ASN A 80 8.48 -0.78 -2.95
N ILE A 81 8.81 0.46 -2.58
CA ILE A 81 7.90 1.37 -1.87
C ILE A 81 7.70 2.61 -2.72
N SER A 82 6.46 2.85 -3.13
CA SER A 82 6.07 4.12 -3.76
C SER A 82 5.03 4.81 -2.90
N HIS A 83 5.06 6.13 -2.83
CA HIS A 83 4.10 6.89 -2.06
C HIS A 83 3.82 8.25 -2.69
N VAL A 84 2.65 8.81 -2.35
CA VAL A 84 2.29 10.20 -2.59
C VAL A 84 1.86 10.78 -1.26
N SER A 85 2.51 11.85 -0.81
CA SER A 85 2.20 12.53 0.44
C SER A 85 2.13 14.02 0.21
N GLU A 86 1.00 14.64 0.52
CA GLU A 86 0.83 16.09 0.39
C GLU A 86 0.12 16.63 1.64
N HIS A 87 0.43 17.89 1.97
CA HIS A 87 -0.22 18.60 3.07
C HIS A 87 -1.55 19.18 2.57
N ILE A 88 -2.66 18.74 3.16
CA ILE A 88 -4.01 19.18 2.79
C ILE A 88 -4.42 20.30 3.74
N LEU A 89 -4.38 21.55 3.24
CA LEU A 89 -4.63 22.77 4.01
C LEU A 89 -6.12 23.04 4.25
N SER A 90 -6.97 22.71 3.29
CA SER A 90 -8.43 22.88 3.36
C SER A 90 -9.15 21.54 3.38
N ARG A 91 -10.35 21.47 3.96
CA ARG A 91 -11.17 20.24 3.93
C ARG A 91 -11.44 19.83 2.48
N VAL A 92 -10.93 18.66 2.09
CA VAL A 92 -11.23 18.07 0.79
C VAL A 92 -11.69 16.63 1.02
N GLU A 93 -12.92 16.48 1.50
CA GLU A 93 -13.59 15.19 1.59
C GLU A 93 -14.15 14.80 0.22
N SER A 94 -13.28 14.60 -0.76
CA SER A 94 -13.72 14.15 -2.07
C SER A 94 -13.11 12.81 -2.44
N ILE A 95 -13.97 11.91 -2.91
CA ILE A 95 -13.59 10.69 -3.61
C ILE A 95 -12.60 11.04 -4.72
N GLU A 96 -12.79 12.18 -5.38
CA GLU A 96 -11.95 12.75 -6.43
C GLU A 96 -10.51 12.95 -5.95
N THR A 97 -10.30 13.48 -4.75
CA THR A 97 -8.95 13.70 -4.20
C THR A 97 -8.26 12.38 -3.91
N ARG A 98 -8.95 11.44 -3.26
CA ARG A 98 -8.38 10.09 -3.00
C ARG A 98 -8.05 9.38 -4.31
N VAL A 99 -8.94 9.44 -5.30
CA VAL A 99 -8.68 8.91 -6.64
C VAL A 99 -7.47 9.60 -7.27
N LYS A 100 -7.35 10.94 -7.21
CA LYS A 100 -6.19 11.68 -7.74
C LYS A 100 -4.87 11.18 -7.13
N PHE A 101 -4.82 10.97 -5.81
CA PHE A 101 -3.64 10.42 -5.15
C PHE A 101 -3.34 8.99 -5.61
N CYS A 102 -4.36 8.13 -5.69
CA CYS A 102 -4.21 6.76 -6.19
C CYS A 102 -3.71 6.72 -7.63
N LYS A 103 -4.19 7.63 -8.49
CA LYS A 103 -3.72 7.77 -9.88
C LYS A 103 -2.24 8.12 -9.93
N LYS A 104 -1.83 9.17 -9.22
CA LYS A 104 -0.43 9.62 -9.14
C LYS A 104 0.48 8.51 -8.59
N LEU A 105 0.03 7.82 -7.54
CA LEU A 105 0.74 6.70 -6.94
C LEU A 105 0.94 5.55 -7.94
N LEU A 106 -0.12 5.12 -8.63
CA LEU A 106 -0.01 4.01 -9.57
C LEU A 106 0.82 4.36 -10.80
N SER A 107 0.74 5.60 -11.30
CA SER A 107 1.65 6.08 -12.35
C SER A 107 3.11 5.98 -11.89
N ASN A 108 3.43 6.39 -10.66
CA ASN A 108 4.79 6.27 -10.12
C ASN A 108 5.24 4.80 -10.04
N VAL A 109 4.38 3.91 -9.53
CA VAL A 109 4.66 2.46 -9.46
C VAL A 109 4.95 1.91 -10.86
N LEU A 110 4.08 2.16 -11.83
CA LEU A 110 4.18 1.61 -13.18
C LEU A 110 5.36 2.18 -13.97
N SER A 111 5.80 3.40 -13.67
CA SER A 111 7.01 3.99 -14.27
C SER A 111 8.31 3.35 -13.78
N GLN A 112 8.30 2.75 -12.59
CA GLN A 112 9.46 2.12 -11.96
C GLN A 112 9.46 0.60 -12.13
N ALA A 113 8.28 0.00 -12.27
CA ALA A 113 8.13 -1.43 -12.46
C ALA A 113 8.64 -1.85 -13.85
N PRO A 114 9.29 -3.04 -13.96
CA PRO A 114 9.54 -3.63 -15.27
C PRO A 114 8.21 -3.91 -15.98
N LYS A 115 8.25 -3.99 -17.32
CA LYS A 115 7.07 -4.32 -18.13
C LYS A 115 6.51 -5.68 -17.71
N VAL A 116 5.20 -5.71 -17.48
CA VAL A 116 4.43 -6.92 -17.13
C VAL A 116 3.11 -6.93 -17.87
N ASP A 117 2.63 -8.11 -18.23
CA ASP A 117 1.33 -8.26 -18.89
C ASP A 117 0.16 -8.25 -17.91
N ARG A 118 0.44 -8.55 -16.63
CA ARG A 118 -0.56 -8.65 -15.57
C ARG A 118 -0.21 -7.84 -14.33
N ALA A 119 -1.20 -7.15 -13.77
CA ALA A 119 -1.12 -6.47 -12.47
C ALA A 119 -2.32 -6.78 -11.57
N VAL A 120 -2.04 -7.04 -10.30
CA VAL A 120 -3.04 -7.20 -9.24
C VAL A 120 -2.79 -6.15 -8.17
N ILE A 121 -3.72 -5.20 -8.03
CA ILE A 121 -3.65 -4.13 -7.02
C ILE A 121 -4.71 -4.38 -5.95
N ILE A 122 -4.27 -4.47 -4.70
CA ILE A 122 -5.11 -4.75 -3.54
C ILE A 122 -5.11 -3.52 -2.65
N PHE A 123 -6.27 -2.90 -2.52
CA PHE A 123 -6.52 -1.82 -1.57
C PHE A 123 -6.98 -2.41 -0.23
N ASP A 124 -6.56 -1.79 0.86
CA ASP A 124 -7.26 -1.95 2.14
C ASP A 124 -8.67 -1.33 2.05
N GLU A 125 -9.49 -1.50 3.08
CA GLU A 125 -10.84 -0.94 3.13
C GLU A 125 -10.84 0.60 3.03
N SER A 126 -10.85 1.09 1.79
CA SER A 126 -10.90 2.52 1.46
C SER A 126 -12.34 3.03 1.48
N PRO A 127 -12.58 4.28 1.93
CA PRO A 127 -13.89 4.92 1.82
C PRO A 127 -14.32 5.18 0.36
N VAL A 128 -13.43 5.00 -0.62
CA VAL A 128 -13.81 5.05 -2.04
C VAL A 128 -14.38 3.68 -2.46
N PRO A 129 -15.60 3.62 -3.03
CA PRO A 129 -16.15 2.37 -3.53
C PRO A 129 -15.24 1.72 -4.56
N ILE A 130 -14.96 0.42 -4.40
CA ILE A 130 -14.01 -0.32 -5.25
C ILE A 130 -14.35 -0.26 -6.75
N ASN A 131 -15.64 -0.16 -7.10
CA ASN A 131 -16.08 -0.03 -8.49
C ASN A 131 -15.68 1.31 -9.10
N VAL A 132 -15.65 2.38 -8.30
CA VAL A 132 -15.13 3.70 -8.71
C VAL A 132 -13.63 3.61 -8.93
N LEU A 133 -12.87 3.01 -8.00
CA LEU A 133 -11.43 2.79 -8.15
C LEU A 133 -11.13 1.98 -9.42
N ARG A 134 -11.82 0.85 -9.65
CA ARG A 134 -11.69 0.04 -10.86
C ARG A 134 -11.87 0.87 -12.14
N LYS A 135 -13.01 1.55 -12.26
CA LYS A 135 -13.32 2.37 -13.45
C LYS A 135 -12.27 3.44 -13.70
N ARG A 136 -11.74 4.06 -12.65
CA ARG A 136 -10.82 5.21 -12.76
C ARG A 136 -9.34 4.83 -12.88
N LEU A 137 -8.93 3.67 -12.35
CA LEU A 137 -7.53 3.27 -12.25
C LEU A 137 -7.12 2.22 -13.29
N ILE A 138 -8.02 1.33 -13.73
CA ILE A 138 -7.69 0.31 -14.75
C ILE A 138 -7.18 0.96 -16.04
N ALA A 139 -7.80 2.07 -16.47
CA ALA A 139 -7.38 2.79 -17.67
C ALA A 139 -5.93 3.28 -17.58
N ILE A 140 -5.48 3.72 -16.41
CA ILE A 140 -4.11 4.18 -16.19
C ILE A 140 -3.14 3.02 -16.27
N ILE A 141 -3.49 1.90 -15.63
CA ILE A 141 -2.65 0.70 -15.62
C ILE A 141 -2.50 0.16 -17.05
N ARG A 142 -3.60 0.07 -17.81
CA ARG A 142 -3.59 -0.32 -19.22
C ARG A 142 -2.84 0.65 -20.11
N GLY A 143 -2.89 1.95 -19.82
CA GLY A 143 -2.11 2.97 -20.53
C GLY A 143 -0.59 2.77 -20.42
N HIS A 144 -0.12 1.98 -19.45
CA HIS A 144 1.28 1.58 -19.31
C HIS A 144 1.59 0.21 -19.94
N GLY A 145 0.69 -0.34 -20.75
CA GLY A 145 0.88 -1.59 -21.48
C GLY A 145 0.53 -2.86 -20.70
N VAL A 146 -0.08 -2.76 -19.53
CA VAL A 146 -0.53 -3.94 -18.77
C VAL A 146 -1.90 -4.39 -19.28
N HIS A 147 -1.99 -5.60 -19.83
CA HIS A 147 -3.22 -6.11 -20.46
C HIS A 147 -4.24 -6.63 -19.44
N GLU A 148 -3.78 -7.46 -18.50
CA GLU A 148 -4.62 -8.06 -17.46
C GLU A 148 -4.52 -7.27 -16.15
N VAL A 149 -5.62 -6.64 -15.73
CA VAL A 149 -5.64 -5.78 -14.54
C VAL A 149 -6.74 -6.21 -13.58
N GLU A 150 -6.34 -6.54 -12.36
CA GLU A 150 -7.26 -6.82 -11.27
C GLU A 150 -7.09 -5.79 -10.16
N ILE A 151 -8.18 -5.10 -9.79
CA ILE A 151 -8.21 -4.23 -8.61
C ILE A 151 -9.19 -4.81 -7.59
N LYS A 152 -8.73 -5.04 -6.36
CA LYS A 152 -9.51 -5.67 -5.28
C LYS A 152 -9.44 -4.81 -4.03
N ALA A 153 -10.52 -4.84 -3.24
CA ALA A 153 -10.51 -4.38 -1.86
C ALA A 153 -10.55 -5.61 -0.95
N LYS A 154 -9.71 -5.66 0.08
CA LYS A 154 -9.67 -6.75 1.05
C LYS A 154 -9.38 -6.19 2.44
N SER A 155 -9.87 -6.88 3.47
CA SER A 155 -9.47 -6.61 4.85
C SER A 155 -8.01 -7.02 5.08
N SER A 156 -7.26 -6.13 5.72
CA SER A 156 -5.90 -6.34 6.24
C SER A 156 -5.74 -7.58 7.13
N ILE A 157 -6.80 -8.04 7.80
CA ILE A 157 -6.78 -9.28 8.59
C ILE A 157 -6.43 -10.50 7.73
N LYS A 158 -6.92 -10.53 6.48
CA LYS A 158 -6.78 -11.68 5.56
C LYS A 158 -5.53 -11.60 4.68
N VAL A 159 -4.99 -10.42 4.46
CA VAL A 159 -3.91 -10.17 3.50
C VAL A 159 -2.73 -9.51 4.20
N LYS A 160 -1.63 -10.26 4.38
CA LYS A 160 -0.47 -9.76 5.13
C LYS A 160 0.22 -8.57 4.46
N GLY A 161 0.23 -8.50 3.12
CA GLY A 161 0.71 -7.32 2.40
C GLY A 161 0.00 -6.02 2.79
N LEU A 162 -1.31 -6.07 3.09
CA LEU A 162 -2.07 -4.91 3.57
C LEU A 162 -1.63 -4.45 4.97
N GLN A 163 -1.31 -5.38 5.87
CA GLN A 163 -0.75 -5.05 7.19
C GLN A 163 0.63 -4.39 7.07
N LEU A 164 1.44 -4.80 6.08
CA LEU A 164 2.75 -4.22 5.84
C LEU A 164 2.65 -2.80 5.28
N VAL A 165 1.72 -2.53 4.36
CA VAL A 165 1.56 -1.17 3.80
C VAL A 165 0.99 -0.19 4.84
N ASP A 166 0.13 -0.62 5.78
CA ASP A 166 -0.30 0.21 6.94
C ASP A 166 0.90 0.70 7.75
N ILE A 167 1.86 -0.20 8.03
CA ILE A 167 3.09 0.14 8.77
C ILE A 167 3.84 1.27 8.05
N VAL A 168 4.02 1.14 6.73
CA VAL A 168 4.74 2.15 5.94
C VAL A 168 3.95 3.44 5.84
N ALA A 169 2.65 3.37 5.59
CA ALA A 169 1.78 4.54 5.47
C ALA A 169 1.71 5.33 6.77
N GLY A 170 1.59 4.64 7.91
CA GLY A 170 1.65 5.21 9.25
C GLY A 170 2.98 5.91 9.53
N TYR A 171 4.11 5.28 9.17
CA TYR A 171 5.43 5.87 9.34
C TYR A 171 5.62 7.13 8.51
N ILE A 172 5.36 7.07 7.19
CA ILE A 172 5.55 8.21 6.27
C ILE A 172 4.67 9.38 6.68
N ARG A 173 3.42 9.13 7.08
CA ARG A 173 2.52 10.18 7.56
C ARG A 173 3.12 10.92 8.77
N GLU A 174 3.65 10.17 9.73
CA GLU A 174 4.18 10.75 10.97
C GLU A 174 5.53 11.47 10.77
N ARG A 175 6.44 10.89 10.00
CA ARG A 175 7.80 11.43 9.79
C ARG A 175 7.89 12.41 8.61
N GLY A 176 6.91 12.40 7.71
CA GLY A 176 6.87 13.24 6.51
C GLY A 176 7.79 12.79 5.37
N LYS A 177 8.55 11.70 5.55
CA LYS A 177 9.48 11.14 4.57
C LYS A 177 9.63 9.63 4.75
N LEU A 178 10.11 8.96 3.70
CA LEU A 178 10.60 7.59 3.76
C LEU A 178 12.10 7.64 4.10
N LEU A 179 12.47 7.12 5.28
CA LEU A 179 13.84 7.07 5.83
C LEU A 179 14.52 8.45 5.99
#